data_AF-A0A0C9TG01-F1
#
_entry.id   AF-A0A0C9TG01-F1
#
_cell.length_a   1.000
_cell.length_b   1.000
_cell.length_c   1.000
_cell.angle_alpha   90.00
_cell.angle_beta   90.00
_cell.angle_gamma   90.00
#
_symmetry.space_group_name_H-M   'P 1'
#
loop_
_entity.id
_entity.type
_entity.pdbx_description
1 polymer ?
#
loop_
_entity_poly.entity_id
_entity_poly.type
_entity_poly.pdbx_seq_one_letter_code
_entity_poly.pdbx_strand_id
1 'polypeptide(L)'
;MALKEVVLRNELAFGLDGRLGNIPEKAEIPLKPNSNPISLPPFPTSPAKREVMDTQMDTWIKQGVIESSRSPWGAPAFIVYRNGKPRM
;
A
#
# COMPACT_ATOMS: atom_id res chain seq x y z
N MET A 1 35.24 11.46 -1.97
CA MET A 1 34.40 10.50 -2.73
C MET A 1 33.35 11.27 -3.49
N ALA A 2 33.17 10.98 -4.78
CA ALA A 2 32.13 11.61 -5.59
C ALA A 2 30.77 10.94 -5.31
N LEU A 3 29.67 11.71 -5.31
CA LEU A 3 28.31 11.21 -5.04
C LEU A 3 27.94 9.96 -5.87
N LYS A 4 28.34 9.94 -7.15
CA LYS A 4 28.13 8.81 -8.06
C LYS A 4 28.69 7.50 -7.50
N GLU A 5 29.86 7.54 -6.89
CA GLU A 5 30.53 6.36 -6.34
C GLU A 5 29.74 5.78 -5.16
N VAL A 6 29.22 6.65 -4.29
CA VAL A 6 28.39 6.24 -3.15
C VAL A 6 27.08 5.60 -3.61
N VAL A 7 26.41 6.20 -4.61
CA VAL A 7 25.14 5.68 -5.14
C VAL A 7 25.34 4.32 -5.79
N LEU A 8 26.35 4.17 -6.66
CA LEU A 8 26.61 2.90 -7.35
C LEU A 8 27.04 1.81 -6.38
N ARG A 9 27.91 2.12 -5.41
CA ARG A 9 28.38 1.13 -4.41
C ARG A 9 27.25 0.62 -3.51
N ASN A 10 26.23 1.44 -3.27
CA ASN A 10 25.13 1.12 -2.36
C ASN A 10 23.78 1.06 -3.08
N GLU A 11 23.76 0.62 -4.34
CA GLU A 11 22.55 0.66 -5.20
C GLU A 11 21.34 -0.06 -4.61
N LEU A 12 21.53 -1.07 -3.75
CA LEU A 12 20.45 -1.78 -3.07
C LEU A 12 19.83 -0.98 -1.92
N ALA A 13 20.55 0.00 -1.38
CA ALA A 13 20.08 0.86 -0.29
C ALA A 13 19.16 1.99 -0.80
N PHE A 14 19.09 2.21 -2.12
CA PHE A 14 18.32 3.29 -2.73
C PHE A 14 17.18 2.75 -3.59
N GLY A 15 15.97 3.27 -3.38
CA GLY A 15 14.77 2.95 -4.17
C GLY A 15 14.69 3.70 -5.51
N LEU A 16 15.71 3.57 -6.37
CA LEU A 16 15.81 4.32 -7.63
C LEU A 16 14.98 3.71 -8.79
N ASP A 17 14.52 2.48 -8.64
CA ASP A 17 13.91 1.66 -9.69
C ASP A 17 12.54 1.09 -9.29
N GLY A 18 11.94 1.64 -8.23
CA GLY A 18 10.62 1.23 -7.74
C GLY A 18 10.61 -0.10 -6.97
N ARG A 19 11.77 -0.70 -6.69
CA ARG A 19 11.89 -1.82 -5.75
C ARG A 19 11.46 -1.39 -4.35
N LEU A 20 10.79 -2.30 -3.66
CA LEU A 20 10.46 -2.14 -2.25
C LEU A 20 11.45 -2.96 -1.42
N GLY A 21 11.82 -2.42 -0.26
CA GLY A 21 12.53 -3.20 0.75
C GLY A 21 11.62 -4.28 1.32
N ASN A 22 12.19 -5.43 1.66
CA ASN A 22 11.49 -6.53 2.30
C ASN A 22 12.29 -7.02 3.51
N ILE A 23 11.59 -7.26 4.62
CA ILE A 23 12.12 -7.92 5.80
C ILE A 23 11.20 -9.11 6.11
N PRO A 24 11.72 -10.32 6.37
CA PRO A 24 10.90 -11.52 6.59
C PRO A 24 10.23 -11.56 7.98
N GLU A 25 10.31 -10.48 8.74
CA GLU A 25 9.71 -10.37 10.08
C GLU A 25 8.22 -10.07 9.99
N LYS A 26 7.45 -10.61 10.94
CA LYS A 26 6.02 -10.37 11.06
C LYS A 26 5.75 -9.52 12.29
N ALA A 27 4.90 -8.51 12.14
CA ALA A 27 4.38 -7.73 13.25
C ALA A 27 3.09 -8.35 13.78
N GLU A 28 2.97 -8.48 15.10
CA GLU A 28 1.71 -8.83 15.76
C GLU A 28 0.91 -7.58 16.11
N ILE A 29 -0.40 -7.60 15.86
CA ILE A 29 -1.31 -6.49 16.19
C ILE A 29 -2.25 -6.95 17.30
N PRO A 30 -2.00 -6.59 18.57
CA PRO A 30 -2.88 -6.99 19.67
C PRO A 30 -4.23 -6.26 19.58
N LEU A 31 -5.31 -7.03 19.73
CA LEU A 31 -6.67 -6.48 19.80
C LEU A 31 -7.01 -6.04 21.22
N LYS A 32 -7.88 -5.04 21.35
CA LYS A 32 -8.48 -4.69 22.65
C LYS A 32 -9.35 -5.86 23.14
N PRO A 33 -9.48 -6.07 24.47
CA PRO A 33 -10.42 -7.05 25.01
C PRO A 33 -11.83 -6.86 24.43
N ASN A 34 -12.51 -7.97 24.11
CA ASN A 34 -13.87 -8.00 23.55
C ASN A 34 -14.03 -7.34 22.16
N SER A 35 -12.96 -7.18 21.40
CA SER A 35 -13.06 -6.72 20.01
C SER A 35 -13.77 -7.77 19.14
N ASN A 36 -14.76 -7.32 18.36
CA ASN A 36 -15.45 -8.15 17.38
C ASN A 36 -15.16 -7.66 15.95
N PRO A 37 -15.11 -8.56 14.96
CA PRO A 37 -14.96 -8.17 13.57
C PRO A 37 -16.05 -7.22 13.10
N ILE A 38 -15.66 -6.25 12.27
CA ILE A 38 -16.57 -5.33 11.58
C ILE A 38 -16.20 -5.26 10.11
N SER A 39 -17.20 -5.39 9.24
CA SER A 39 -17.07 -5.23 7.80
C SER A 39 -18.05 -4.18 7.30
N LEU A 40 -17.50 -3.08 6.81
CA LEU A 40 -18.26 -1.95 6.30
C LEU A 40 -18.29 -1.97 4.76
N PRO A 41 -19.41 -1.58 4.13
CA PRO A 41 -19.50 -1.54 2.67
C PRO A 41 -18.59 -0.43 2.09
N PRO A 42 -18.08 -0.59 0.86
CA PRO A 42 -17.34 0.46 0.17
C PRO A 42 -18.16 1.74 -0.02
N PHE A 43 -17.50 2.89 0.00
CA PHE A 43 -18.16 4.16 -0.31
C PHE A 43 -18.54 4.23 -1.80
N PRO A 44 -19.66 4.90 -2.14
CA PRO A 44 -19.96 5.24 -3.53
C PRO A 44 -18.82 6.07 -4.12
N THR A 45 -18.30 5.64 -5.27
CA THR A 45 -17.15 6.28 -5.91
C THR A 45 -17.46 6.57 -7.38
N SER A 46 -16.89 7.65 -7.91
CA SER A 46 -17.03 7.97 -9.34
C SER A 46 -16.17 7.04 -10.20
N PRO A 47 -16.50 6.82 -11.48
CA PRO A 47 -15.69 5.99 -12.37
C PRO A 47 -14.21 6.39 -12.40
N ALA A 48 -13.91 7.69 -12.47
CA ALA A 48 -12.54 8.20 -12.46
C ALA A 48 -11.78 7.90 -11.15
N LYS A 49 -12.47 7.95 -9.99
CA LYS A 49 -11.85 7.57 -8.71
C LYS A 49 -11.62 6.06 -8.65
N ARG A 50 -12.52 5.26 -9.23
CA ARG A 50 -12.40 3.80 -9.29
C ARG A 50 -11.18 3.38 -10.09
N GLU A 51 -10.97 3.97 -11.27
CA GLU A 51 -9.81 3.69 -12.12
C GLU A 51 -8.47 3.94 -11.41
N VAL A 52 -8.39 5.02 -10.63
CA VAL A 52 -7.21 5.31 -9.79
C VAL A 52 -7.01 4.24 -8.72
N MET A 53 -8.09 3.83 -8.03
CA MET A 53 -8.01 2.78 -7.01
C MET A 53 -7.58 1.44 -7.62
N ASP A 54 -8.17 1.05 -8.75
CA ASP A 54 -7.85 -0.22 -9.43
C ASP A 54 -6.38 -0.24 -9.87
N THR A 55 -5.87 0.85 -10.47
CA THR A 55 -4.45 0.96 -10.88
C THR A 55 -3.49 0.85 -9.69
N GLN A 56 -3.84 1.46 -8.56
CA GLN A 56 -3.04 1.40 -7.34
C GLN A 56 -3.04 -0.01 -6.74
N MET A 57 -4.19 -0.67 -6.69
CA MET A 57 -4.32 -2.05 -6.22
C MET A 57 -3.52 -3.01 -7.09
N ASP A 58 -3.62 -2.92 -8.42
CA ASP A 58 -2.85 -3.76 -9.34
C ASP A 58 -1.34 -3.62 -9.13
N THR A 59 -0.87 -2.39 -8.91
CA THR A 59 0.54 -2.11 -8.60
C THR A 59 0.96 -2.81 -7.30
N TRP A 60 0.16 -2.68 -6.24
CA TRP A 60 0.46 -3.30 -4.94
C TRP A 60 0.39 -4.83 -4.97
N ILE A 61 -0.54 -5.41 -5.71
CA ILE A 61 -0.63 -6.87 -5.92
C ILE A 61 0.62 -7.36 -6.66
N LYS A 62 1.01 -6.69 -7.76
CA LYS A 62 2.21 -7.04 -8.52
C LYS A 62 3.49 -6.93 -7.68
N GLN A 63 3.54 -5.97 -6.76
CA GLN A 63 4.67 -5.75 -5.85
C GLN A 63 4.63 -6.66 -4.59
N GLY A 64 3.57 -7.44 -4.38
CA GLY A 64 3.41 -8.29 -3.19
C GLY A 64 3.17 -7.50 -1.90
N VAL A 65 2.71 -6.24 -1.99
CA VAL A 65 2.37 -5.41 -0.83
C VAL A 65 1.02 -5.81 -0.23
N ILE A 66 0.09 -6.25 -1.08
CA ILE A 66 -1.23 -6.76 -0.68
C ILE A 66 -1.52 -8.08 -1.38
N GLU A 67 -2.49 -8.82 -0.85
CA GLU A 67 -2.97 -10.08 -1.42
C GLU A 67 -4.50 -10.20 -1.28
N SER A 68 -5.09 -11.13 -2.03
CA SER A 68 -6.51 -11.45 -1.89
C SER A 68 -6.78 -12.11 -0.54
N SER A 69 -7.84 -11.68 0.13
CA SER A 69 -8.23 -12.21 1.45
C SER A 69 -9.75 -12.33 1.57
N ARG A 70 -10.19 -13.28 2.40
CA ARG A 70 -11.57 -13.43 2.86
C ARG A 70 -11.61 -13.17 4.36
N SER A 71 -11.82 -11.91 4.72
CA SER A 71 -11.75 -11.45 6.11
C SER A 71 -13.13 -11.05 6.64
N PRO A 72 -13.44 -11.33 7.92
CA PRO A 72 -14.60 -10.73 8.59
C PRO A 72 -14.37 -9.25 8.94
N TRP A 73 -13.14 -8.75 8.77
CA TRP A 73 -12.78 -7.34 8.90
C TRP A 73 -12.74 -6.67 7.53
N GLY A 74 -13.39 -5.52 7.41
CA GLY A 74 -13.42 -4.73 6.18
C GLY A 74 -13.62 -3.24 6.46
N ALA A 75 -12.72 -2.42 5.94
CA ALA A 75 -12.82 -0.96 5.99
C ALA A 75 -12.96 -0.39 4.57
N PRO A 76 -13.80 0.64 4.37
CA PRO A 76 -13.93 1.26 3.06
C PRO A 76 -12.71 2.12 2.74
N ALA A 77 -12.22 2.00 1.51
CA ALA A 77 -11.17 2.87 0.98
C ALA A 77 -11.76 4.12 0.30
N PHE A 78 -10.96 5.16 0.18
CA PHE A 78 -11.34 6.41 -0.48
C PHE A 78 -10.11 7.11 -1.06
N ILE A 79 -10.35 8.02 -2.00
CA ILE A 79 -9.30 8.85 -2.62
C ILE A 79 -9.18 10.18 -1.89
N VAL A 80 -7.95 10.55 -1.54
CA VAL A 80 -7.55 11.88 -1.10
C VAL A 80 -6.71 12.57 -2.17
N TYR A 81 -6.78 13.90 -2.23
CA TYR A 81 -5.96 14.69 -3.15
C TYR A 81 -4.81 15.35 -2.42
N ARG A 82 -3.60 15.17 -2.94
CA ARG A 82 -2.40 15.85 -2.45
C ARG A 82 -1.61 16.42 -3.61
N ASN A 83 -1.41 17.74 -3.60
CA ASN A 83 -0.79 18.50 -4.70
C ASN A 83 -1.45 18.22 -6.06
N GLY A 84 -2.80 18.19 -6.07
CA GLY A 84 -3.60 17.90 -7.26
C GLY A 84 -3.60 16.44 -7.72
N LYS A 85 -2.83 15.55 -7.09
CA LYS A 85 -2.75 14.14 -7.46
C LYS A 85 -3.65 13.29 -6.56
N PRO A 86 -4.49 12.40 -7.14
CA PRO A 86 -5.30 11.48 -6.35
C PRO A 86 -4.42 10.38 -5.74
N ARG A 87 -4.75 9.98 -4.51
CA ARG A 87 -4.07 8.92 -3.75
C ARG A 87 -5.12 8.11 -3.00
N MET A 88 -4.99 6.79 -3.05
CA MET A 88 -5.67 5.89 -2.12
C MET A 88 -4.90 5.84 -0.80
#